data_AF-A0AAW9EFY9-F1
#
_entry.id   AF-A0AAW9EFY9-F1
#
_cell.length_a   1.000
_cell.length_b   1.000
_cell.length_c   1.000
_cell.angle_alpha   90.00
_cell.angle_beta   90.00
_cell.angle_gamma   90.00
#
_symmetry.space_group_name_H-M   'P 1'
#
loop_
_entity.id
_entity.type
_entity.pdbx_description
1 polymer ?
#
loop_
_entity_poly.entity_id
_entity_poly.type
_entity_poly.pdbx_seq_one_letter_code
_entity_poly.pdbx_strand_id
1 'polypeptide(L)' 'MSTYLIGDVHGCYDELIALLKQVDFTPGQDTLWLTGDLVARGPGSLEVLR' A
#
# COMPACT_ATOMS: atom_id res chain seq x y z
N MET A 1 7.58 -12.30 10.86
CA MET A 1 8.05 -10.92 10.61
C MET A 1 8.61 -10.89 9.20
N SER A 2 7.86 -10.31 8.29
CA SER A 2 8.25 -10.08 6.90
C SER A 2 8.35 -8.59 6.61
N THR A 3 9.19 -8.22 5.65
CA THR A 3 9.29 -6.84 5.15
C THR A 3 8.85 -6.80 3.70
N TYR A 4 7.83 -5.99 3.42
CA TYR A 4 7.28 -5.79 2.08
C TYR A 4 7.72 -4.43 1.55
N LEU A 5 8.18 -4.41 0.31
CA LEU A 5 8.50 -3.18 -0.42
C LEU A 5 7.52 -3.06 -1.59
N ILE A 6 6.70 -2.02 -1.58
CA ILE A 6 5.75 -1.73 -2.65
C ILE A 6 6.19 -0.45 -3.37
N GLY A 7 6.11 -0.53 -4.71
CA GLY A 7 6.39 0.58 -5.62
C GLY A 7 5.31 1.67 -5.59
N ASP A 8 5.27 2.44 -6.66
CA ASP A 8 4.34 3.55 -6.85
C ASP A 8 2.86 3.10 -6.69
N VAL A 9 2.11 3.79 -5.83
CA VAL A 9 0.71 3.45 -5.54
C VAL A 9 -0.26 4.31 -6.37
N HIS A 10 0.06 5.57 -6.59
CA HIS A 10 -0.74 6.50 -7.41
C HIS A 10 -2.24 6.51 -7.10
N GLY A 11 -2.61 6.56 -5.82
CA GLY A 11 -4.02 6.59 -5.43
C GLY A 11 -4.81 5.31 -5.79
N CYS A 12 -4.13 4.22 -6.16
CA CYS A 12 -4.72 2.90 -6.37
C CYS A 12 -4.94 2.19 -5.02
N TYR A 13 -5.85 2.74 -4.22
CA TYR A 13 -6.13 2.26 -2.87
C TYR A 13 -6.63 0.81 -2.84
N ASP A 14 -7.60 0.49 -3.70
CA ASP A 14 -8.22 -0.84 -3.70
C ASP A 14 -7.21 -1.93 -4.07
N GLU A 15 -6.32 -1.63 -5.02
CA GLU A 15 -5.23 -2.51 -5.43
C GLU A 15 -4.18 -2.68 -4.33
N LEU A 16 -3.81 -1.60 -3.63
CA LEU A 16 -2.92 -1.66 -2.48
C LEU A 16 -3.50 -2.57 -1.39
N ILE A 17 -4.77 -2.40 -1.05
CA ILE A 17 -5.45 -3.23 -0.05
C ILE A 17 -5.57 -4.69 -0.51
N ALA A 18 -5.87 -4.93 -1.79
CA ALA A 18 -5.92 -6.27 -2.35
C ALA A 18 -4.55 -6.97 -2.27
N LEU A 19 -3.46 -6.26 -2.55
CA LEU A 19 -2.11 -6.80 -2.47
C LEU A 19 -1.72 -7.11 -1.02
N LEU A 20 -2.01 -6.21 -0.08
CA LEU A 20 -1.76 -6.46 1.35
C LEU A 20 -2.56 -7.67 1.88
N LYS A 21 -3.80 -7.86 1.42
CA LYS A 21 -4.60 -9.05 1.73
C LYS A 21 -3.99 -10.32 1.14
N GLN A 22 -3.49 -10.27 -0.08
CA GLN A 22 -2.90 -11.44 -0.75
C GLN A 22 -1.67 -12.00 -0.01
N VAL A 23 -0.94 -11.15 0.70
CA VAL A 23 0.25 -11.54 1.48
C VAL A 23 -0.05 -11.69 2.98
N ASP A 24 -1.32 -11.68 3.37
CA ASP A 24 -1.77 -11.73 4.77
C ASP A 24 -1.02 -10.72 5.67
N PHE A 25 -0.82 -9.49 5.16
CA PHE A 25 -0.06 -8.45 5.87
C PHE A 25 -0.67 -8.18 7.24
N THR A 26 0.14 -8.30 8.29
CA THR A 26 -0.34 -8.09 9.66
C THR A 26 0.31 -6.87 10.31
N PRO A 27 -0.45 -5.78 10.54
CA PRO A 27 0.03 -4.60 11.24
C PRO A 27 0.58 -4.94 12.63
N GLY A 28 1.76 -4.41 12.96
CA GLY A 28 2.45 -4.68 14.23
C GLY A 28 3.31 -5.94 14.25
N GLN A 29 3.20 -6.83 13.25
CA GLN A 29 4.09 -7.98 13.06
C GLN A 29 4.98 -7.85 11.81
N ASP A 30 4.45 -7.26 10.75
CA ASP A 30 5.15 -7.02 9.49
C ASP A 30 5.47 -5.56 9.28
N THR A 31 6.43 -5.30 8.38
CA THR A 31 6.83 -3.94 8.00
C THR A 31 6.53 -3.69 6.53
N LEU A 32 5.90 -2.56 6.23
CA LEU A 32 5.61 -2.11 4.87
C LEU A 32 6.45 -0.87 4.56
N TRP A 33 7.21 -0.92 3.47
CA TRP A 33 7.93 0.22 2.90
C TRP A 33 7.28 0.59 1.57
N LEU A 34 6.90 1.86 1.43
CA LEU A 34 6.40 2.44 0.20
C LEU A 34 7.50 3.31 -0.41
N THR A 35 7.82 3.13 -1.69
CA THR A 35 8.95 3.82 -2.32
C THR A 35 8.67 5.28 -2.69
N GLY A 36 7.41 5.72 -2.64
CA GLY A 36 6.98 7.06 -3.00
C GLY A 36 5.71 7.05 -3.83
N ASP A 37 5.38 8.18 -4.46
CA ASP A 37 4.32 8.27 -5.46
C ASP A 37 2.98 7.69 -4.99
N LEU A 38 2.60 8.02 -3.76
CA LEU A 38 1.39 7.53 -3.10
C LEU A 38 0.11 8.07 -3.73
N VAL A 39 0.18 9.24 -4.33
CA VAL A 39 -0.97 10.02 -4.83
C VAL A 39 -0.89 10.29 -6.32
N ALA A 40 -1.93 10.92 -6.84
CA ALA A 40 -2.14 11.30 -8.24
C ALA A 40 -2.43 10.11 -9.16
N ARG A 41 -3.02 10.39 -10.33
CA ARG A 41 -3.50 9.43 -11.36
C ARG A 41 -4.73 8.60 -10.93
N GLY A 42 -4.66 7.89 -9.81
CA GLY A 42 -5.73 7.01 -9.33
C GLY A 42 -6.80 7.74 -8.50
N PRO A 43 -8.00 7.14 -8.39
CA PRO A 43 -9.16 7.78 -7.79
C PRO A 43 -9.07 7.92 -6.27
N GLY A 44 -8.30 7.06 -5.60
CA GLY A 44 -8.27 6.91 -4.13
C GLY A 44 -7.07 7.58 -3.44
N SER A 45 -6.59 8.71 -3.95
CA SER A 45 -5.39 9.38 -3.39
C SER A 45 -5.55 9.77 -1.91
N LEU A 46 -6.76 10.13 -1.47
CA LEU A 46 -7.01 10.50 -0.08
C LEU A 46 -7.04 9.27 0.83
N GLU A 47 -7.57 8.16 0.33
CA GLU A 47 -7.67 6.88 1.01
C GLU A 47 -6.29 6.26 1.21
N VAL A 48 -5.37 6.37 0.24
CA VAL A 48 -3.98 5.93 0.39
C VAL A 48 -3.23 6.70 1.49
N LEU A 49 -3.59 7.95 1.75
CA LEU A 49 -2.92 8.80 2.76
C LEU A 49 -3.48 8.66 4.19
N ARG A 50 -4.61 7.97 4.37
CA ARG A 50 -5.32 7.85 5.66
C ARG A 50 -5.00 6.54 6.37
#